data_AF-A0A1Q2L3Q4-F1
#
_entry.id   AF-A0A1Q2L3Q4-F1
#
_cell.length_a   1.000
_cell.length_b   1.000
_cell.length_c   1.000
_cell.angle_alpha   90.00
_cell.angle_beta   90.00
_cell.angle_gamma   90.00
#
_symmetry.space_group_name_H-M   'P 1'
#
loop_
_entity.id
_entity.type
_entity.pdbx_description
1 polymer ?
#
loop_
_entity_poly.entity_id
_entity_poly.type
_entity_poly.pdbx_seq_one_letter_code
_entity_poly.pdbx_strand_id
1 'polypeptide(L)'
;MKYSWLYILPLLIYALLNNTVEAFSLVYYLLLVAAFFAFRLAKLRYPRNVYPWTARAAQLSFYATTIALLLRDRFFDALIVNGLLALTLLFVLLDLFLPKKEQSPS
;
A
#
# COMPACT_ATOMS: atom_id res chain seq x y z
N MET A 1 8.93 -14.91 4.65
CA MET A 1 8.78 -14.08 3.44
C MET A 1 7.78 -14.62 2.41
N LYS A 2 7.17 -15.81 2.63
CA LYS A 2 6.34 -16.52 1.64
C LYS A 2 5.06 -15.79 1.16
N TYR A 3 4.65 -14.71 1.84
CA TYR A 3 3.44 -13.93 1.53
C TYR A 3 3.70 -12.43 1.35
N SER A 4 4.97 -12.01 1.26
CA SER A 4 5.33 -10.59 1.11
C SER A 4 4.76 -9.96 -0.17
N TRP A 5 4.56 -10.76 -1.21
CA TRP A 5 3.97 -10.34 -2.48
C TRP A 5 2.53 -9.85 -2.33
N LEU A 6 1.76 -10.32 -1.34
CA LEU A 6 0.39 -9.84 -1.09
C LEU A 6 0.34 -8.38 -0.60
N TYR A 7 1.45 -7.85 -0.08
CA TYR A 7 1.56 -6.45 0.34
C TYR A 7 2.06 -5.54 -0.79
N ILE A 8 2.85 -6.11 -1.70
CA ILE A 8 3.50 -5.37 -2.79
C ILE A 8 2.58 -5.32 -4.03
N LEU A 9 1.86 -6.40 -4.32
CA LEU A 9 1.01 -6.50 -5.51
C LEU A 9 -0.02 -5.36 -5.61
N PRO A 10 -0.73 -4.97 -4.53
CA PRO A 10 -1.64 -3.82 -4.57
C PRO A 10 -0.95 -2.50 -4.93
N LEU A 11 0.29 -2.30 -4.43
CA LEU A 11 1.09 -1.12 -4.76
C LEU A 11 1.53 -1.10 -6.22
N LEU A 12 1.85 -2.27 -6.79
CA LEU A 12 2.17 -2.37 -8.21
C LEU A 12 0.98 -2.01 -9.09
N ILE A 13 -0.23 -2.49 -8.73
CA ILE A 13 -1.45 -2.13 -9.44
C ILE A 13 -1.66 -0.61 -9.39
N TYR A 14 -1.49 -0.01 -8.22
CA TYR A 14 -1.63 1.44 -8.05
C TYR A 14 -0.62 2.23 -8.88
N ALA A 15 0.65 1.81 -8.89
CA ALA A 15 1.70 2.44 -9.67
C ALA A 15 1.45 2.30 -11.17
N LEU A 16 1.02 1.12 -11.63
CA LEU A 16 0.66 0.92 -13.04
C LEU A 16 -0.47 1.86 -13.44
N LEU A 17 -1.60 1.84 -12.71
CA LEU A 17 -2.75 2.67 -13.03
C LEU A 17 -2.42 4.17 -13.00
N ASN A 18 -1.65 4.65 -12.03
CA ASN A 18 -1.29 6.06 -11.95
C ASN A 18 -0.46 6.55 -13.15
N ASN A 19 0.40 5.70 -13.70
CA ASN A 19 1.36 6.09 -14.74
C ASN A 19 0.90 5.75 -16.16
N THR A 20 0.03 4.76 -16.34
CA THR A 20 -0.38 4.30 -17.68
C THR A 20 -1.78 4.77 -18.09
N VAL A 21 -2.60 5.21 -17.15
CA VAL A 21 -3.98 5.61 -17.42
C VAL A 21 -4.10 7.11 -17.28
N GLU A 22 -4.54 7.78 -18.33
CA GLU A 22 -4.72 9.24 -18.32
C GLU A 22 -5.96 9.67 -17.53
N ALA A 23 -7.07 8.95 -17.66
CA ALA A 23 -8.32 9.22 -16.94
C ALA A 23 -8.95 7.91 -16.43
N PHE A 24 -9.37 7.89 -15.16
CA PHE A 24 -9.96 6.70 -14.57
C PHE A 24 -11.44 6.56 -14.95
N SER A 25 -11.75 5.47 -15.67
CA SER A 25 -13.08 4.91 -15.79
C SER A 25 -13.49 4.11 -14.55
N LEU A 26 -14.78 3.79 -14.44
CA LEU A 26 -15.36 2.97 -13.36
C LEU A 26 -14.62 1.64 -13.16
N VAL A 27 -14.13 1.01 -14.23
CA VAL A 27 -13.40 -0.25 -14.16
C VAL A 27 -12.10 -0.09 -13.37
N TYR A 28 -11.37 1.01 -13.57
CA TYR A 28 -10.13 1.27 -12.83
C TYR A 28 -10.41 1.60 -11.37
N TYR A 29 -11.49 2.31 -11.06
CA TYR A 29 -11.92 2.53 -9.67
C TYR A 29 -12.25 1.20 -8.96
N LEU A 30 -12.94 0.28 -9.63
CA LEU A 30 -13.20 -1.06 -9.08
C LEU A 30 -11.90 -1.84 -8.85
N LEU A 31 -10.92 -1.74 -9.75
CA LEU A 31 -9.61 -2.35 -9.59
C LEU A 31 -8.83 -1.78 -8.39
N LEU A 32 -8.85 -0.46 -8.20
CA LEU A 32 -8.23 0.20 -7.04
C LEU A 32 -8.84 -0.30 -5.74
N VAL A 33 -10.17 -0.37 -5.68
CA VAL A 33 -10.90 -0.87 -4.51
C VAL A 33 -10.61 -2.36 -4.25
N ALA A 34 -10.57 -3.19 -5.29
CA ALA A 34 -10.22 -4.60 -5.17
C ALA A 34 -8.79 -4.80 -4.64
N ALA A 35 -7.82 -4.04 -5.18
CA ALA A 35 -6.43 -4.06 -4.71
C ALA A 35 -6.32 -3.61 -3.25
N PHE A 36 -7.09 -2.60 -2.85
CA PHE A 36 -7.18 -2.16 -1.47
C PHE A 36 -7.70 -3.26 -0.54
N PHE A 37 -8.78 -3.95 -0.93
CA PHE A 37 -9.30 -5.07 -0.15
C PHE A 37 -8.30 -6.22 -0.06
N ALA A 38 -7.59 -6.53 -1.14
CA ALA A 38 -6.53 -7.54 -1.13
C ALA A 38 -5.43 -7.19 -0.12
N PHE A 39 -4.98 -5.93 -0.07
CA PHE A 39 -4.01 -5.47 0.93
C PHE A 39 -4.53 -5.60 2.36
N ARG A 40 -5.76 -5.14 2.61
CA ARG A 40 -6.43 -5.23 3.92
C ARG A 40 -6.55 -6.69 4.38
N LEU A 41 -6.99 -7.58 3.49
CA LEU A 41 -7.16 -9.00 3.78
C LEU A 41 -5.81 -9.68 4.04
N ALA A 42 -4.76 -9.33 3.28
CA ALA A 42 -3.41 -9.81 3.52
C ALA A 42 -2.91 -9.41 4.90
N LYS A 43 -3.13 -8.16 5.33
CA LYS A 43 -2.78 -7.71 6.68
C LYS A 43 -3.53 -8.45 7.78
N LEU A 44 -4.82 -8.75 7.58
CA LEU A 44 -5.61 -9.50 8.54
C LEU A 44 -5.15 -10.96 8.63
N ARG A 45 -4.86 -11.60 7.50
CA ARG A 45 -4.52 -13.03 7.43
C ARG A 45 -3.07 -13.32 7.83
N TYR A 46 -2.16 -12.40 7.55
CA TYR A 46 -0.74 -12.56 7.82
C TYR A 46 -0.19 -11.38 8.64
N PRO A 47 -0.70 -11.12 9.86
CA PRO A 47 -0.31 -9.95 10.63
C PRO A 47 1.20 -9.95 10.89
N ARG A 48 1.92 -9.03 10.23
CA ARG A 48 3.34 -8.73 10.47
C ARG A 48 3.44 -7.51 11.37
N ASN A 49 2.95 -7.62 12.60
CA ASN A 49 3.09 -6.56 13.61
C ASN A 49 4.44 -6.69 14.34
N VAL A 50 5.53 -6.80 13.57
CA VAL A 50 6.88 -6.91 14.15
C VAL A 50 7.25 -5.64 14.90
N TYR A 51 6.95 -4.49 14.30
CA TYR A 51 6.98 -3.18 14.96
C TYR A 51 5.62 -2.50 14.80
N PRO A 52 4.91 -2.18 15.90
CA PRO A 52 3.54 -1.65 15.83
C PRO A 52 3.46 -0.28 15.16
N TRP A 53 4.54 0.51 15.18
CA TRP A 53 4.59 1.82 14.54
C TRP A 53 4.75 1.74 13.02
N THR A 54 5.62 0.86 12.49
CA THR A 54 5.78 0.66 11.03
C THR A 54 4.52 0.08 10.43
N ALA A 55 3.92 -0.89 11.09
CA ALA A 55 2.69 -1.51 10.63
C ALA A 55 1.55 -0.49 10.53
N ARG A 56 1.44 0.45 11.47
CA ARG A 56 0.47 1.55 11.43
C ARG A 56 0.81 2.57 10.34
N ALA A 57 2.08 2.97 10.22
CA ALA A 57 2.54 3.91 9.19
C ALA A 57 2.30 3.37 7.77
N ALA A 58 2.62 2.09 7.52
CA ALA A 58 2.35 1.42 6.26
C ALA A 58 0.84 1.37 5.94
N GLN A 59 0.00 1.16 6.96
CA GLN A 59 -1.45 1.13 6.75
C GLN A 59 -2.00 2.53 6.47
N LEU A 60 -1.59 3.54 7.24
CA LEU A 60 -2.01 4.94 7.04
C LEU A 60 -1.59 5.46 5.66
N SER A 61 -0.35 5.22 5.26
CA SER A 61 0.17 5.61 3.95
C SER A 61 -0.57 4.90 2.81
N PHE A 62 -0.88 3.61 2.96
CA PHE A 62 -1.67 2.88 1.98
C PHE A 62 -3.09 3.44 1.82
N TYR A 63 -3.73 3.79 2.95
CA TYR A 63 -5.02 4.46 2.95
C TYR A 63 -4.99 5.82 2.26
N ALA A 64 -4.01 6.66 2.62
CA ALA A 64 -3.82 7.98 2.02
C ALA A 64 -3.59 7.88 0.51
N THR A 65 -2.75 6.94 0.07
CA THR A 65 -2.48 6.69 -1.35
C THR A 65 -3.72 6.20 -2.10
N THR A 66 -4.52 5.35 -1.47
CA THR A 66 -5.79 4.89 -2.06
C THR A 66 -6.74 6.07 -2.29
N ILE A 67 -6.92 6.92 -1.28
CA ILE A 67 -7.76 8.12 -1.38
C ILE A 67 -7.21 9.07 -2.45
N ALA A 68 -5.91 9.31 -2.47
CA ALA A 68 -5.28 10.16 -3.46
C ALA A 68 -5.49 9.64 -4.89
N LEU A 69 -5.42 8.32 -5.11
CA LEU A 69 -5.74 7.70 -6.40
C LEU A 69 -7.21 7.82 -6.77
N LEU A 70 -8.12 7.57 -5.84
CA LEU A 70 -9.57 7.72 -6.08
C LEU A 70 -9.95 9.17 -6.42
N LEU A 71 -9.17 10.14 -5.95
CA LEU A 71 -9.39 11.57 -6.16
C LEU A 71 -8.47 12.18 -7.22
N ARG A 72 -7.60 11.38 -7.85
CA ARG A 72 -6.54 11.85 -8.74
C ARG A 72 -7.09 12.75 -9.84
N ASP A 73 -8.04 12.24 -10.61
CA ASP A 73 -8.60 12.94 -11.78
C ASP A 73 -9.20 14.31 -11.47
N ARG A 74 -9.49 14.62 -10.19
CA ARG A 74 -10.08 15.88 -9.76
C ARG A 74 -9.16 16.78 -8.95
N PHE A 75 -8.24 16.20 -8.17
CA PHE A 75 -7.54 16.95 -7.11
C PHE A 75 -6.03 16.71 -7.05
N PHE A 76 -5.50 15.65 -7.67
CA PHE A 76 -4.08 15.29 -7.54
C PHE A 76 -3.43 15.03 -8.88
N ASP A 77 -2.28 15.66 -9.09
CA ASP A 77 -1.40 15.32 -10.20
C ASP A 77 -0.73 13.95 -9.98
N ALA A 78 -0.40 13.26 -11.07
CA ALA A 78 0.27 11.97 -11.06
C ALA A 78 1.59 12.00 -10.27
N LEU A 79 2.31 13.13 -10.27
CA LEU A 79 3.54 13.32 -9.48
C LEU A 79 3.30 13.23 -7.97
N ILE A 80 2.23 13.84 -7.46
CA ILE A 80 1.90 13.81 -6.03
C ILE A 80 1.54 12.39 -5.62
N VAL A 81 0.75 11.70 -6.44
CA VAL A 81 0.37 10.30 -6.21
C VAL A 81 1.60 9.38 -6.25
N ASN A 82 2.54 9.60 -7.18
CA ASN A 82 3.80 8.87 -7.23
C ASN A 82 4.65 9.09 -5.98
N GLY A 83 4.68 10.32 -5.44
CA GLY A 83 5.34 10.61 -4.15
C GLY A 83 4.72 9.82 -3.00
N LEU A 84 3.39 9.78 -2.91
CA LEU A 84 2.67 8.98 -1.91
C LEU A 84 2.91 7.48 -2.08
N LEU A 85 2.96 6.98 -3.32
CA LEU A 85 3.30 5.60 -3.62
C LEU A 85 4.71 5.24 -3.16
N ALA A 86 5.70 6.09 -3.44
CA ALA A 86 7.07 5.89 -2.99
C ALA A 86 7.16 5.85 -1.45
N LEU A 87 6.47 6.77 -0.77
CA LEU A 87 6.41 6.81 0.68
C LEU A 87 5.73 5.55 1.27
N THR A 88 4.63 5.12 0.67
CA THR A 88 3.91 3.91 1.10
C THR A 88 4.76 2.67 0.89
N LEU A 89 5.43 2.56 -0.26
CA LEU A 89 6.35 1.48 -0.56
C LEU A 89 7.49 1.44 0.46
N LEU A 90 8.08 2.58 0.81
CA LEU A 90 9.11 2.67 1.85
C LEU A 90 8.62 2.08 3.18
N PHE A 91 7.43 2.48 3.65
CA PHE A 91 6.88 1.94 4.90
C PHE A 91 6.57 0.44 4.82
N VAL A 92 6.04 -0.03 3.69
CA VAL A 92 5.79 -1.46 3.48
C VAL A 92 7.11 -2.24 3.46
N LEU A 93 8.15 -1.74 2.80
CA LEU A 93 9.47 -2.40 2.77
C LEU A 93 10.09 -2.42 4.18
N LEU A 94 10.04 -1.31 4.92
CA LEU A 94 10.49 -1.29 6.32
C LEU A 94 9.77 -2.35 7.15
N ASP A 95 8.43 -2.45 7.05
CA ASP A 95 7.63 -3.46 7.74
C ASP A 95 7.97 -4.91 7.31
N LEU A 96 8.42 -5.09 6.06
CA LEU A 96 8.76 -6.41 5.51
C LEU A 96 10.18 -6.89 5.87
N PHE A 97 11.14 -5.96 5.97
CA PHE A 97 12.58 -6.24 6.12
C PHE A 97 13.10 -6.01 7.53
N LEU A 98 12.41 -5.25 8.37
CA LEU A 98 12.81 -5.08 9.77
C LEU A 98 12.80 -6.46 10.48
N PRO A 99 13.94 -6.87 11.08
CA PRO A 99 14.04 -8.17 11.73
C PRO A 99 13.09 -8.24 12.92
N LYS A 100 12.54 -9.43 13.18
CA LYS A 100 11.72 -9.65 14.37
C LYS A 100 12.58 -9.38 15.59
N LYS A 101 12.22 -8.38 16.41
CA LYS A 101 12.85 -8.24 17.73
C LYS A 101 12.61 -9.56 18.45
N GLU A 102 13.66 -10.33 18.72
CA GLU A 102 13.56 -11.45 19.64
C GLU A 102 12.98 -10.88 20.92
N GLN A 103 11.83 -11.42 21.35
CA GLN A 103 11.36 -11.18 22.69
C GLN A 103 12.43 -11.79 23.58
N SER A 104 13.31 -10.97 24.16
CA SER A 104 14.19 -11.42 25.22
C SER A 104 13.31 -12.10 26.27
N PRO A 105 13.58 -13.37 26.63
CA PRO A 105 12.85 -14.01 27.71
C PRO A 105 13.12 -13.20 28.97
N SER A 106 12.08 -12.51 29.45
CA SER A 106 12.04 -11.89 30.77
C SER A 106 11.81 -12.95 31.83
#